data_AF-A0A845ZIK3-F1
#
_entry.id   AF-A0A845ZIK3-F1
#
_cell.length_a   1.000
_cell.length_b   1.000
_cell.length_c   1.000
_cell.angle_alpha   90.00
_cell.angle_beta   90.00
_cell.angle_gamma   90.00
#
_symmetry.space_group_name_H-M   'P 1'
#
loop_
_entity.id
_entity.type
_entity.pdbx_description
1 polymer ?
#
loop_
_entity_poly.entity_id
_entity_poly.type
_entity_poly.pdbx_seq_one_letter_code
_entity_poly.pdbx_strand_id
1 'polypeptide(L)'
;MARIYRILSKFLSKFLSKSRTLSNEPLNKVSLIVIVVIDIFILINVFTGLNDISTWPMSPAQTYPCYYQWNNYRRQTDQDKDYNIISRSLGSTSFKQSYQQAEEGHLGKVFTTCLKYAEYKDKINNPENQKTEKAINQKQSKISTIKRANNTIREQYDSTLLEKI
;
A
#
# COMPACT_ATOMS: atom_id res chain seq x y z
N MET A 1 20.77 -17.86 -14.13
CA MET A 1 21.89 -17.11 -14.75
C MET A 1 22.37 -17.67 -16.09
N ALA A 2 22.56 -18.98 -16.27
CA ALA A 2 23.12 -19.56 -17.51
C ALA A 2 22.31 -19.30 -18.80
N ARG A 3 20.97 -19.15 -18.69
CA ARG A 3 20.09 -18.89 -19.84
C ARG A 3 20.22 -17.48 -20.41
N ILE A 4 20.42 -16.48 -19.54
CA ILE A 4 20.55 -15.06 -19.90
C ILE A 4 21.90 -14.83 -20.60
N TYR A 5 22.97 -15.42 -20.06
CA TYR A 5 24.31 -15.36 -20.65
C TYR A 5 24.36 -15.91 -22.08
N ARG A 6 23.59 -16.98 -22.36
CA ARG A 6 23.49 -17.59 -23.70
C ARG A 6 22.69 -16.74 -24.71
N ILE A 7 21.76 -15.92 -24.25
CA ILE A 7 21.01 -14.99 -25.10
C ILE A 7 21.88 -13.78 -25.45
N LEU A 8 22.56 -13.22 -24.45
CA LEU A 8 23.54 -12.14 -24.62
C LEU A 8 24.67 -12.54 -25.58
N SER A 9 25.25 -13.73 -25.45
CA SER A 9 26.35 -14.17 -26.34
C SER A 9 25.91 -14.34 -27.80
N LYS A 10 24.66 -14.76 -28.04
CA LYS A 10 24.07 -14.85 -29.39
C LYS A 10 23.73 -13.49 -29.98
N PHE A 11 23.31 -12.54 -29.16
CA PHE A 11 23.03 -11.18 -29.60
C PHE A 11 24.33 -10.41 -29.91
N LEU A 12 25.34 -10.54 -29.04
CA LEU A 12 26.66 -9.91 -29.21
C LEU A 12 27.37 -10.42 -30.47
N SER A 13 27.34 -11.73 -30.74
CA SER A 13 27.96 -12.33 -31.93
C SER A 13 27.28 -11.94 -33.24
N LYS A 14 25.96 -11.70 -33.23
CA LYS A 14 25.23 -11.12 -34.38
C LYS A 14 25.48 -9.63 -34.55
N PHE A 15 25.66 -8.88 -33.47
CA PHE A 15 25.92 -7.44 -33.52
C PHE A 15 27.36 -7.14 -33.99
N LEU A 16 28.34 -7.89 -33.48
CA LEU A 16 29.76 -7.80 -33.86
C LEU A 16 30.02 -8.25 -35.30
N SER A 17 29.25 -9.20 -35.84
CA SER A 17 29.39 -9.63 -37.24
C SER A 17 28.78 -8.62 -38.23
N LYS A 18 27.74 -7.89 -37.81
CA LYS A 18 27.08 -6.87 -38.63
C LYS A 18 27.75 -5.48 -38.55
N SER A 19 28.52 -5.21 -37.51
CA SER A 19 29.36 -4.00 -37.40
C SER A 19 30.61 -4.03 -38.30
N ARG A 20 30.87 -5.14 -39.01
CA ARG A 20 32.03 -5.30 -39.93
C ARG A 20 31.88 -4.53 -41.25
N THR A 21 30.74 -3.90 -41.51
CA THR A 21 30.46 -3.21 -42.78
C THR A 21 30.08 -1.74 -42.61
N LEU A 22 30.46 -1.08 -41.50
CA LEU A 22 30.49 0.38 -41.49
C LEU A 22 31.73 0.84 -42.27
N SER A 23 31.44 1.34 -43.46
CA SER A 23 32.37 1.80 -44.49
C SER A 23 33.39 2.84 -43.97
N ASN A 24 34.67 2.52 -44.20
CA ASN A 24 35.80 3.44 -44.46
C ASN A 24 36.30 4.41 -43.38
N GLU A 25 36.61 3.93 -42.18
CA GLU A 25 37.74 4.46 -41.38
C GLU A 25 38.25 3.39 -40.39
N PRO A 26 39.57 3.27 -40.14
CA PRO A 26 40.11 2.17 -39.35
C PRO A 26 39.97 2.48 -37.85
N LEU A 27 38.76 2.36 -37.32
CA LEU A 27 38.60 2.20 -35.87
C LEU A 27 39.27 0.89 -35.48
N ASN A 28 40.43 1.02 -34.82
CA ASN A 28 41.20 -0.11 -34.31
C ASN A 28 40.29 -0.99 -33.45
N LYS A 29 40.34 -2.32 -33.63
CA LYS A 29 39.57 -3.29 -32.83
C LYS A 29 39.74 -3.05 -31.33
N VAL A 30 40.92 -2.59 -30.92
CA VAL A 30 41.23 -2.18 -29.55
C VAL A 30 40.37 -0.99 -29.11
N SER A 31 40.26 0.05 -29.94
CA SER A 31 39.46 1.25 -29.63
C SER A 31 37.98 0.92 -29.47
N LEU A 32 37.41 0.04 -30.30
CA LEU A 32 36.01 -0.39 -30.18
C LEU A 32 35.77 -1.16 -28.87
N ILE A 33 36.69 -2.06 -28.50
CA ILE A 33 36.60 -2.81 -27.23
C ILE A 33 36.65 -1.83 -26.05
N VAL A 34 37.55 -0.85 -26.07
CA VAL A 34 37.67 0.16 -25.02
C VAL A 34 36.38 0.98 -24.88
N ILE A 35 35.78 1.43 -25.99
CA ILE A 35 34.51 2.18 -25.97
C ILE A 35 33.39 1.34 -25.33
N VAL A 36 33.25 0.06 -25.73
CA VAL A 36 32.23 -0.83 -25.16
C VAL A 36 32.46 -1.09 -23.67
N VAL A 37 33.71 -1.23 -23.24
CA VAL A 37 34.04 -1.44 -21.82
C VAL A 37 33.72 -0.19 -20.99
N ILE A 38 34.05 1.01 -21.49
CA ILE A 38 33.72 2.27 -20.82
C ILE A 38 32.20 2.46 -20.74
N ASP A 39 31.48 2.19 -21.82
CA ASP A 39 30.02 2.32 -21.85
C ASP A 39 29.35 1.37 -20.86
N ILE A 40 29.78 0.11 -20.81
CA ILE A 40 29.31 -0.86 -19.80
C ILE A 40 29.64 -0.38 -18.38
N PHE A 41 30.83 0.17 -18.15
CA PHE A 41 31.21 0.72 -16.85
C PHE A 41 30.33 1.91 -16.45
N ILE A 42 30.03 2.83 -17.38
CA ILE A 42 29.12 3.95 -17.15
C ILE A 42 27.72 3.44 -16.83
N LEU A 43 27.18 2.50 -17.63
CA LEU A 43 25.86 1.93 -17.41
C LEU A 43 25.78 1.24 -16.04
N ILE A 44 26.77 0.43 -15.65
CA ILE A 44 26.79 -0.21 -14.33
C ILE A 44 26.79 0.83 -13.21
N ASN A 45 27.65 1.86 -13.28
CA ASN A 45 27.71 2.89 -12.24
C ASN A 45 26.44 3.76 -12.16
N VAL A 46 25.83 4.08 -13.29
CA VAL A 46 24.58 4.84 -13.33
C VAL A 46 23.43 4.01 -12.76
N PHE A 47 23.31 2.73 -13.13
CA PHE A 47 22.24 1.85 -12.62
C PHE A 47 22.46 1.41 -11.17
N THR A 48 23.70 1.24 -10.72
CA THR A 48 24.01 0.97 -9.30
C THR A 48 23.78 2.21 -8.43
N GLY A 49 24.19 3.39 -8.90
CA GLY A 49 23.88 4.66 -8.24
C GLY A 49 22.38 4.94 -8.14
N LEU A 50 21.60 4.58 -9.16
CA LEU A 50 20.12 4.65 -9.12
C LEU A 50 19.49 3.62 -8.16
N ASN A 51 20.10 2.44 -8.02
CA ASN A 51 19.65 1.43 -7.06
C ASN A 51 19.95 1.86 -5.61
N ASP A 52 21.06 2.54 -5.35
CA ASP A 52 21.35 3.11 -4.02
C ASP A 52 20.50 4.36 -3.70
N ILE A 53 20.08 5.11 -4.73
CA ILE A 53 19.01 6.11 -4.59
C ILE A 53 17.68 5.45 -4.22
N SER A 54 17.44 4.16 -4.49
CA SER A 54 16.15 3.55 -4.10
C SER A 54 15.99 3.42 -2.58
N THR A 55 17.09 3.35 -1.81
CA THR A 55 17.09 3.26 -0.34
C THR A 55 16.98 4.61 0.36
N TRP A 56 15.96 5.41 0.02
CA TRP A 56 15.66 6.63 0.78
C TRP A 56 15.32 6.29 2.23
N PRO A 57 15.66 7.16 3.19
CA PRO A 57 15.19 7.00 4.56
C PRO A 57 13.66 7.03 4.58
N MET A 58 13.06 6.20 5.43
CA MET A 58 11.62 6.22 5.64
C MET A 58 11.15 7.61 6.06
N SER A 59 10.11 8.12 5.40
CA SER A 59 9.43 9.35 5.82
C SER A 59 8.75 9.15 7.18
N PRO A 60 8.47 10.22 7.95
CA PRO A 60 7.75 10.10 9.21
C PRO A 60 6.42 9.36 9.11
N ALA A 61 5.70 9.50 7.99
CA ALA A 61 4.45 8.78 7.75
C ALA A 61 4.65 7.27 7.58
N GLN A 62 5.77 6.85 6.97
CA GLN A 62 6.16 5.45 6.84
C GLN A 62 6.69 4.89 8.17
N THR A 63 7.46 5.67 8.95
CA THR A 63 7.98 5.23 10.25
C THR A 63 6.87 5.12 11.30
N TYR A 64 5.88 6.02 11.29
CA TYR A 64 4.78 6.09 12.27
C TYR A 64 3.39 5.99 11.62
N PRO A 65 3.07 4.90 10.89
CA PRO A 65 1.83 4.79 10.12
C PRO A 65 0.57 4.76 11.00
N CYS A 66 0.71 4.40 12.28
CA CYS A 66 -0.39 4.40 13.24
C CYS A 66 -0.73 5.80 13.80
N TYR A 67 0.14 6.80 13.62
CA TYR A 67 -0.01 8.12 14.24
C TYR A 67 -1.30 8.82 13.83
N TYR A 68 -1.65 8.80 12.54
CA TYR A 68 -2.86 9.44 12.04
C TYR A 68 -4.12 8.85 12.67
N GLN A 69 -4.19 7.51 12.77
CA GLN A 69 -5.33 6.82 13.39
C GLN A 69 -5.43 7.15 14.89
N TRP A 70 -4.31 7.14 15.60
CA TRP A 70 -4.24 7.52 17.01
C TRP A 70 -4.69 8.98 17.24
N ASN A 71 -4.17 9.92 16.45
CA ASN A 71 -4.49 11.33 16.59
C ASN A 71 -5.97 11.60 16.31
N ASN A 72 -6.52 10.97 15.26
CA ASN A 72 -7.94 11.08 14.96
C ASN A 72 -8.80 10.53 16.10
N TYR A 73 -8.47 9.34 16.61
CA TYR A 73 -9.19 8.75 17.74
C TYR A 73 -9.20 9.66 18.99
N ARG A 74 -8.07 10.32 19.27
CA ARG A 74 -7.96 11.29 20.38
C ARG A 74 -8.82 12.53 20.19
N ARG A 75 -9.04 12.96 18.95
CA ARG A 75 -9.83 14.15 18.61
C ARG A 75 -11.33 13.86 18.48
N GLN A 76 -11.73 12.60 18.33
CA GLN A 76 -13.14 12.23 18.22
C GLN A 76 -13.87 12.34 19.56
N THR A 77 -15.06 12.95 19.49
CA THR A 77 -16.02 13.08 20.60
C THR A 77 -17.25 12.18 20.43
N ASP A 78 -17.31 11.40 19.35
CA ASP A 78 -18.41 10.49 19.08
C ASP A 78 -18.55 9.46 20.22
N GLN A 79 -19.78 9.21 20.66
CA GLN A 79 -20.07 8.21 21.69
C GLN A 79 -19.58 6.81 21.27
N ASP A 80 -19.67 6.48 19.98
CA ASP A 80 -19.34 5.17 19.44
C ASP A 80 -17.91 5.06 18.90
N LYS A 81 -17.01 6.01 19.22
CA LYS A 81 -15.65 6.04 18.64
C LYS A 81 -14.85 4.76 18.88
N ASP A 82 -15.03 4.12 20.04
CA ASP A 82 -14.35 2.88 20.42
C ASP A 82 -14.83 1.70 19.57
N TYR A 83 -16.14 1.63 19.31
CA TYR A 83 -16.69 0.65 18.39
C TYR A 83 -16.19 0.91 16.97
N ASN A 84 -16.19 2.17 16.53
CA ASN A 84 -15.81 2.56 15.17
C ASN A 84 -14.33 2.26 14.83
N ILE A 85 -13.41 2.34 15.79
CA ILE A 85 -12.01 1.97 15.54
C ILE A 85 -11.82 0.45 15.47
N ILE A 86 -12.60 -0.30 16.26
CA ILE A 86 -12.61 -1.77 16.26
C ILE A 86 -13.22 -2.30 14.96
N SER A 87 -14.38 -1.79 14.54
CA SER A 87 -15.08 -2.23 13.32
C SER A 87 -14.23 -2.05 12.06
N ARG A 88 -13.50 -0.94 11.95
CA ARG A 88 -12.53 -0.70 10.85
C ARG A 88 -11.36 -1.70 10.83
N SER A 89 -11.14 -2.43 11.91
CA SER A 89 -10.12 -3.48 11.99
C SER A 89 -10.64 -4.84 11.51
N LEU A 90 -11.96 -5.00 11.38
CA LEU A 90 -12.60 -6.22 10.90
C LEU A 90 -12.61 -6.23 9.37
N GLY A 91 -12.24 -7.36 8.76
CA GLY A 91 -12.29 -7.56 7.30
C GLY A 91 -11.02 -7.23 6.49
N SER A 92 -9.92 -6.80 7.12
CA SER A 92 -8.62 -6.63 6.45
C SER A 92 -7.73 -7.87 6.59
N THR A 93 -6.91 -8.18 5.57
CA THR A 93 -6.10 -9.41 5.54
C THR A 93 -4.93 -9.39 6.54
N SER A 94 -4.15 -8.30 6.62
CA SER A 94 -3.16 -8.06 7.69
C SER A 94 -2.66 -6.62 7.67
N PHE A 95 -2.91 -5.89 8.75
CA PHE A 95 -2.36 -4.56 8.99
C PHE A 95 -0.86 -4.60 9.26
N LYS A 96 -0.36 -5.65 9.96
CA LYS A 96 1.07 -5.76 10.27
C LYS A 96 1.89 -5.91 8.99
N GLN A 97 1.45 -6.77 8.08
CA GLN A 97 2.10 -6.94 6.79
C GLN A 97 2.05 -5.64 5.96
N SER A 98 0.91 -4.96 5.94
CA SER A 98 0.78 -3.68 5.25
C SER A 98 1.74 -2.61 5.79
N TYR A 99 2.00 -2.58 7.10
CA TYR A 99 2.99 -1.65 7.66
C TYR A 99 4.41 -2.06 7.28
N GLN A 100 4.73 -3.36 7.32
CA GLN A 100 6.07 -3.85 6.99
C GLN A 100 6.44 -3.67 5.50
N GLN A 101 5.45 -3.60 4.60
CA GLN A 101 5.69 -3.25 3.20
C GLN A 101 6.37 -1.87 3.03
N ALA A 102 6.17 -0.95 3.97
CA ALA A 102 6.84 0.35 3.95
C ALA A 102 8.36 0.25 4.25
N GLU A 103 8.82 -0.87 4.79
CA GLU A 103 10.25 -1.13 5.03
C GLU A 103 10.97 -1.63 3.76
N GLU A 104 10.23 -2.18 2.79
CA GLU A 104 10.81 -2.71 1.56
C GLU A 104 11.45 -1.58 0.74
N GLY A 105 12.73 -1.74 0.43
CA GLY A 105 13.47 -0.75 -0.36
C GLY A 105 13.77 0.56 0.36
N HIS A 106 13.62 0.67 1.69
CA HIS A 106 13.90 1.90 2.44
C HIS A 106 14.92 1.68 3.56
N LEU A 107 15.63 2.75 3.94
CA LEU A 107 16.44 2.76 5.15
C LEU A 107 15.56 3.10 6.37
N GLY A 108 15.49 2.18 7.31
CA GLY A 108 14.73 2.35 8.54
C GLY A 108 13.80 1.17 8.81
N LYS A 109 13.03 1.28 9.89
CA LYS A 109 11.98 0.33 10.23
C LYS A 109 10.75 1.07 10.70
N VAL A 110 9.58 0.44 10.55
CA VAL A 110 8.37 0.92 11.20
C VAL A 110 8.57 0.88 12.71
N PHE A 111 8.09 1.92 13.38
CA PHE A 111 8.18 2.00 14.82
C PHE A 111 7.46 0.83 15.49
N THR A 112 8.11 0.23 16.49
CA THR A 112 7.65 -1.03 17.12
C THR A 112 6.25 -0.91 17.73
N THR A 113 5.88 0.27 18.25
CA THR A 113 4.53 0.52 18.76
C THR A 113 3.47 0.46 17.66
N CYS A 114 3.76 0.95 16.44
CA CYS A 114 2.84 0.84 15.32
C CYS A 114 2.72 -0.61 14.83
N LEU A 115 3.81 -1.39 14.86
CA LEU A 115 3.76 -2.82 14.56
C LEU A 115 2.92 -3.59 15.58
N LYS A 116 3.06 -3.29 16.88
CA LYS A 116 2.20 -3.87 17.94
C LYS A 116 0.74 -3.48 17.77
N TYR A 117 0.48 -2.20 17.47
CA TYR A 117 -0.87 -1.71 17.19
C TYR A 117 -1.51 -2.48 16.03
N ALA A 118 -0.79 -2.65 14.92
CA ALA A 118 -1.25 -3.44 13.78
C ALA A 118 -1.49 -4.92 14.13
N GLU A 119 -0.61 -5.52 14.95
CA GLU A 119 -0.77 -6.89 15.43
C GLU A 119 -2.04 -7.06 16.27
N TYR A 120 -2.38 -6.09 17.12
CA TYR A 120 -3.65 -6.13 17.85
C TYR A 120 -4.85 -6.04 16.92
N LYS A 121 -4.80 -5.20 15.88
CA LYS A 121 -5.86 -5.13 14.86
C LYS A 121 -6.03 -6.46 14.13
N ASP A 122 -4.93 -7.12 13.79
CA ASP A 122 -4.97 -8.44 13.14
C ASP A 122 -5.61 -9.48 14.06
N LYS A 123 -5.31 -9.47 15.36
CA LYS A 123 -5.95 -10.37 16.35
C LYS A 123 -7.43 -10.11 16.57
N ILE A 124 -7.87 -8.85 16.43
CA ILE A 124 -9.28 -8.46 16.50
C ILE A 124 -10.06 -9.07 15.33
N ASN A 125 -9.43 -9.25 14.17
CA ASN A 125 -10.07 -9.83 12.98
C ASN A 125 -10.18 -11.36 13.09
N ASN A 126 -11.11 -11.82 13.93
CA ASN A 126 -11.43 -13.24 14.11
C ASN A 126 -12.93 -13.51 13.80
N PRO A 127 -13.31 -14.79 13.57
CA PRO A 127 -14.67 -15.14 13.19
C PRO A 127 -15.75 -14.75 14.21
N GLU A 128 -15.43 -14.78 15.50
CA GLU A 128 -16.38 -14.43 16.57
C GLU A 128 -16.70 -12.93 16.56
N ASN A 129 -15.67 -12.09 16.42
CA ASN A 129 -15.83 -10.64 16.31
C ASN A 129 -16.57 -10.26 15.02
N GLN A 130 -16.26 -10.90 13.89
CA GLN A 130 -16.99 -10.69 12.64
C GLN A 130 -18.47 -11.08 12.75
N LYS A 131 -18.78 -12.17 13.45
CA LYS A 131 -20.16 -12.59 13.70
C LYS A 131 -20.89 -11.57 14.59
N THR A 132 -20.21 -11.06 15.61
CA THR A 132 -20.74 -10.04 16.53
C THR A 132 -21.01 -8.73 15.78
N GLU A 133 -20.08 -8.27 14.95
CA GLU A 133 -20.27 -7.09 14.11
C GLU A 133 -21.47 -7.24 13.16
N LYS A 134 -21.62 -8.39 12.51
CA LYS A 134 -22.80 -8.68 11.68
C LYS A 134 -24.10 -8.58 12.47
N ALA A 135 -24.13 -9.12 13.69
CA ALA A 135 -25.30 -9.04 14.56
C ALA A 135 -25.62 -7.59 14.99
N ILE A 136 -24.59 -6.79 15.31
CA ILE A 136 -24.73 -5.37 15.63
C ILE A 136 -25.31 -4.61 14.42
N ASN A 137 -24.73 -4.80 13.23
CA ASN A 137 -25.18 -4.14 12.00
C ASN A 137 -26.64 -4.50 11.66
N GLN A 138 -27.04 -5.75 11.86
CA GLN A 138 -28.44 -6.19 11.71
C GLN A 138 -29.38 -5.49 12.69
N LYS A 139 -28.99 -5.38 13.96
CA LYS A 139 -29.79 -4.67 14.98
C LYS A 139 -29.90 -3.18 14.65
N GLN A 140 -28.81 -2.54 14.25
CA GLN A 140 -28.80 -1.13 13.88
C GLN A 140 -29.71 -0.84 12.67
N SER A 141 -29.68 -1.73 11.68
CA SER A 141 -30.59 -1.65 10.54
C SER A 141 -32.07 -1.75 10.98
N LYS A 142 -32.41 -2.70 11.85
CA LYS A 142 -33.78 -2.83 12.40
C LYS A 142 -34.21 -1.57 13.17
N ILE A 143 -33.34 -1.03 14.03
CA ILE A 143 -33.61 0.22 14.76
C ILE A 143 -33.88 1.36 13.79
N SER A 144 -33.08 1.49 12.73
CA SER A 144 -33.27 2.55 11.72
C SER A 144 -34.61 2.44 11.00
N THR A 145 -35.06 1.22 10.69
CA THR A 145 -36.36 0.97 10.06
C THR A 145 -37.51 1.32 10.99
N ILE A 146 -37.45 0.90 12.25
CA ILE A 146 -38.47 1.21 13.25
C ILE A 146 -38.55 2.72 13.50
N LYS A 147 -37.40 3.40 13.61
CA LYS A 147 -37.34 4.85 13.81
C LYS A 147 -37.98 5.60 12.63
N ARG A 148 -37.72 5.16 11.39
CA ARG A 148 -38.33 5.74 10.19
C ARG A 148 -39.85 5.56 10.21
N ALA A 149 -40.33 4.35 10.50
CA ALA A 149 -41.77 4.07 10.59
C ALA A 149 -42.45 4.92 11.68
N ASN A 150 -41.82 5.07 12.85
CA ASN A 150 -42.35 5.91 13.92
C ASN A 150 -42.45 7.39 13.50
N ASN A 151 -41.42 7.93 12.85
CA ASN A 151 -41.44 9.29 12.34
C ASN A 151 -42.60 9.50 11.34
N THR A 152 -42.80 8.56 10.41
CA THR A 152 -43.93 8.62 9.46
C THR A 152 -45.28 8.60 10.18
N ILE A 153 -45.46 7.78 11.21
CA ILE A 153 -46.71 7.75 12.00
C ILE A 153 -46.94 9.09 12.71
N ARG A 154 -45.88 9.71 13.25
CA ARG A 154 -45.98 11.02 13.92
C ARG A 154 -46.36 12.13 12.94
N GLU A 155 -45.73 12.16 11.77
CA GLU A 155 -46.06 13.12 10.71
C GLU A 155 -47.52 13.00 10.25
N GLN A 156 -48.02 11.77 10.07
CA GLN A 156 -49.41 11.50 9.73
C GLN A 156 -50.38 11.91 10.86
N TYR A 157 -50.01 11.66 12.11
CA TYR A 157 -50.82 12.08 13.25
C TYR A 157 -50.93 13.61 13.32
N ASP A 158 -49.79 14.30 13.20
CA ASP A 158 -49.74 15.77 13.22
C ASP A 158 -50.57 16.38 12.09
N SER A 159 -50.54 15.81 10.87
CA SER A 159 -51.38 16.27 9.76
C SER A 159 -52.87 16.05 10.03
N THR A 160 -53.26 14.88 10.54
CA THR A 160 -54.68 14.60 10.86
C THR A 160 -55.23 15.44 12.00
N LEU A 161 -54.36 15.89 12.92
CA LEU A 161 -54.76 16.80 14.00
C LEU A 161 -55.04 18.20 13.45
N LEU A 162 -54.17 18.68 12.54
CA LEU A 162 -54.33 19.99 11.89
C LEU A 162 -55.56 20.05 10.98
N GLU A 163 -55.93 18.95 10.32
CA GLU A 163 -57.17 18.90 9.51
C GLU A 163 -58.45 18.99 10.33
N LYS A 164 -58.40 18.76 11.65
CA LYS A 164 -59.57 18.75 12.54
C LYS A 164 -59.82 20.06 13.29
N ILE A 165 -58.95 21.05 13.13
CA ILE A 165 -59.04 22.38 13.76
C ILE A 165 -59.42 23.41 12.70
#